data_AF-A0A2L0LVV8-F1
#
_entry.id   AF-A0A2L0LVV8-F1
#
_cell.length_a   1.000
_cell.length_b   1.000
_cell.length_c   1.000
_cell.angle_alpha   90.00
_cell.angle_beta   90.00
_cell.angle_gamma   90.00
#
_symmetry.space_group_name_H-M   'P 1'
#
loop_
_entity.id
_entity.type
_entity.pdbx_description
1 polymer ?
#
loop_
_entity_poly.entity_id
_entity_poly.type
_entity_poly.pdbx_seq_one_letter_code
_entity_poly.pdbx_strand_id
1 'polypeptide(L)'
;MKTVQHKPAHSNGQRADTKANARRAGIPARGECLSKKARCLDPSGPSNCAGKKTQAIQGLRRGHRLALLLRAAGLARSTFYYQSKVLVADKHAALKERINSLYHGNKGRYGYRRITAALRHNGEVVNHKKVQRLMQLMDLKSLVKVKKYRSYRGSEGVVASDLLKRKFKAEAPNQKWATDVTEFKVVNGQLN
;
A
#
# COMPACT_ATOMS: atom_id res chain seq x y z
N MET A 1 35.66 -7.13 -54.83
CA MET A 1 35.53 -8.40 -54.09
C MET A 1 36.03 -8.20 -52.67
N LYS A 2 35.13 -8.05 -51.69
CA LYS A 2 35.48 -8.02 -50.26
C LYS A 2 34.68 -9.12 -49.56
N THR A 3 35.42 -9.99 -48.89
CA THR A 3 35.03 -11.26 -48.31
C THR A 3 34.14 -11.08 -47.08
N VAL A 4 33.04 -11.83 -47.06
CA VAL A 4 32.17 -12.03 -45.89
C VAL A 4 32.85 -13.04 -44.97
N GLN A 5 33.07 -12.67 -43.72
CA GLN A 5 33.47 -13.59 -42.64
C GLN A 5 32.38 -13.53 -41.56
N HIS A 6 31.61 -14.61 -41.51
CA HIS A 6 30.64 -14.90 -40.46
C HIS A 6 31.35 -15.19 -39.14
N LYS A 7 30.90 -14.59 -38.04
CA LYS A 7 31.33 -14.93 -36.67
C LYS A 7 30.29 -15.85 -36.03
N PRO A 8 30.68 -17.01 -35.46
CA PRO A 8 29.73 -18.00 -34.95
C PRO A 8 29.24 -17.69 -33.54
N ALA A 9 28.05 -18.22 -33.24
CA ALA A 9 27.39 -18.20 -31.95
C ALA A 9 28.11 -19.11 -30.95
N HIS A 10 28.39 -18.60 -29.75
CA HIS A 10 28.80 -19.40 -28.60
C HIS A 10 27.62 -19.66 -27.67
N SER A 11 27.45 -20.94 -27.37
CA SER A 11 26.53 -21.53 -26.42
C SER A 11 27.13 -21.63 -25.01
N ASN A 12 26.20 -21.84 -24.06
CA ASN A 12 26.33 -22.40 -22.73
C ASN A 12 26.87 -21.54 -21.57
N GLY A 13 26.13 -21.64 -20.45
CA GLY A 13 26.63 -21.27 -19.14
C GLY A 13 25.53 -21.04 -18.11
N GLN A 14 24.92 -22.12 -17.62
CA GLN A 14 24.11 -22.11 -16.40
C GLN A 14 24.92 -21.52 -15.23
N ARG A 15 24.34 -20.59 -14.47
CA ARG A 15 24.80 -20.26 -13.11
C ARG A 15 23.60 -20.12 -12.18
N ALA A 16 23.57 -21.02 -11.20
CA ALA A 16 22.72 -20.95 -10.03
C ALA A 16 23.23 -19.83 -9.10
N ASP A 17 22.33 -18.96 -8.67
CA ASP A 17 22.58 -18.00 -7.59
C ASP A 17 21.64 -18.30 -6.41
N THR A 18 22.11 -19.18 -5.54
CA THR A 18 21.70 -19.26 -4.13
C THR A 18 22.38 -18.12 -3.39
N LYS A 19 21.66 -17.05 -3.00
CA LYS A 19 22.07 -16.17 -1.90
C LYS A 19 20.91 -15.80 -0.99
N ALA A 20 21.02 -16.33 0.22
CA ALA A 20 20.25 -16.00 1.40
C ALA A 20 20.34 -14.49 1.71
N ASN A 21 19.19 -13.87 1.97
CA ASN A 21 19.09 -12.48 2.38
C ASN A 21 19.03 -12.39 3.92
N ALA A 22 20.15 -12.02 4.53
CA ALA A 22 20.25 -11.72 5.95
C ALA A 22 19.86 -10.25 6.22
N ARG A 23 18.80 -10.10 7.03
CA ARG A 23 18.61 -9.12 8.11
C ARG A 23 19.22 -7.71 7.91
N ARG A 24 18.36 -6.74 7.60
CA ARG A 24 18.50 -5.36 8.13
C ARG A 24 17.17 -4.93 8.74
N ALA A 25 17.15 -4.89 10.07
CA ALA A 25 16.08 -4.29 10.85
C ALA A 25 16.08 -2.77 10.62
N GLY A 26 15.08 -2.28 9.89
CA GLY A 26 14.78 -0.86 9.80
C GLY A 26 13.81 -0.48 10.91
N ILE A 27 14.21 0.46 11.76
CA ILE A 27 13.40 1.09 12.80
C ILE A 27 12.28 1.91 12.13
N PRO A 28 10.98 1.68 12.43
CA PRO A 28 9.94 2.62 12.03
C PRO A 28 9.78 3.70 13.10
N ALA A 29 10.10 4.95 12.74
CA ALA A 29 9.80 6.12 13.56
C ALA A 29 8.50 6.80 13.09
N ARG A 30 7.66 7.08 14.10
CA ARG A 30 6.57 8.07 14.17
C ARG A 30 5.20 7.66 13.60
N GLY A 31 4.30 7.29 14.51
CA GLY A 31 2.86 7.36 14.28
C GLY A 31 2.02 6.21 14.84
N GLU A 32 2.61 5.23 15.51
CA GLU A 32 1.84 4.16 16.14
C GLU A 32 1.22 4.67 17.45
N CYS A 33 -0.02 5.14 17.36
CA CYS A 33 -0.89 5.20 18.52
C CYS A 33 -1.13 3.77 19.00
N LEU A 34 -0.29 3.31 19.94
CA LEU A 34 -0.57 2.14 20.75
C LEU A 34 -1.98 2.33 21.34
N SER A 35 -2.86 1.38 21.07
CA SER A 35 -4.18 1.36 21.69
C SER A 35 -3.99 1.40 23.21
N LYS A 36 -4.51 2.44 23.88
CA LYS A 36 -4.45 2.61 25.35
C LYS A 36 -4.97 1.41 26.16
N LYS A 37 -5.59 0.41 25.51
CA LYS A 37 -5.87 -0.90 26.09
C LYS A 37 -4.87 -1.90 25.51
N ALA A 38 -3.68 -1.97 26.10
CA ALA A 38 -2.87 -3.17 25.99
C ALA A 38 -3.77 -4.32 26.47
N ARG A 39 -4.09 -5.21 25.53
CA ARG A 39 -4.81 -6.45 25.80
C ARG A 39 -3.94 -7.22 26.78
N CYS A 40 -4.40 -7.42 28.02
CA CYS A 40 -3.80 -8.40 28.90
C CYS A 40 -3.78 -9.73 28.13
N LEU A 41 -2.59 -10.16 27.71
CA LEU A 41 -2.35 -11.51 27.24
C LEU A 41 -2.05 -12.32 28.50
N ASP A 42 -3.09 -12.88 29.10
CA ASP A 42 -2.90 -13.89 30.14
C ASP A 42 -2.26 -15.13 29.49
N PRO A 43 -1.07 -15.60 29.93
CA PRO A 43 -0.37 -16.70 29.29
C PRO A 43 -0.72 -18.09 29.86
N SER A 44 -1.85 -18.27 30.56
CA SER A 44 -2.22 -19.57 31.15
C SER A 44 -3.69 -19.94 30.95
N GLY A 45 -3.97 -20.74 29.92
CA GLY A 45 -5.27 -21.42 29.74
C GLY A 45 -5.44 -21.97 28.33
N PRO A 46 -6.02 -23.18 28.14
CA PRO A 46 -5.95 -23.89 26.87
C PRO A 46 -6.68 -23.12 25.78
N SER A 47 -6.00 -22.97 24.64
CA SER A 47 -6.46 -22.41 23.37
C SER A 47 -7.94 -22.72 23.09
N ASN A 48 -8.82 -21.82 23.51
CA ASN A 48 -10.24 -21.87 23.25
C ASN A 48 -10.73 -20.46 22.97
N CYS A 49 -10.63 -20.03 21.71
CA CYS A 49 -11.05 -18.68 21.37
C CYS A 49 -12.55 -18.53 21.68
N ALA A 50 -12.91 -17.44 22.38
CA ALA A 50 -14.28 -17.17 22.79
C ALA A 50 -15.27 -17.19 21.60
N GLY A 51 -14.79 -16.91 20.38
CA GLY A 51 -15.53 -17.05 19.12
C GLY A 51 -15.94 -18.50 18.81
N LYS A 52 -15.02 -19.47 18.86
CA LYS A 52 -15.31 -20.90 18.62
C LYS A 52 -16.30 -21.45 19.64
N LYS A 53 -16.12 -21.11 20.92
CA LYS A 53 -17.08 -21.46 21.98
C LYS A 53 -18.45 -20.86 21.71
N THR A 54 -18.51 -19.59 21.31
CA THR A 54 -19.78 -18.91 20.97
C THR A 54 -20.47 -19.56 19.78
N GLN A 55 -19.72 -19.96 18.75
CA GLN A 55 -20.26 -20.64 17.57
C GLN A 55 -20.82 -22.03 17.92
N ALA A 56 -20.12 -22.81 18.75
CA ALA A 56 -20.61 -24.09 19.26
C ALA A 56 -21.90 -23.92 20.11
N ILE A 57 -21.92 -22.92 21.00
CA ILE A 57 -23.11 -22.60 21.81
C ILE A 57 -24.29 -22.17 20.92
N GLN A 58 -24.03 -21.40 19.85
CA GLN A 58 -25.07 -21.01 18.89
C GLN A 58 -25.69 -22.21 18.18
N GLY A 59 -24.90 -23.22 17.79
CA GLY A 59 -25.41 -24.46 17.19
C GLY A 59 -26.27 -25.27 18.17
N LEU A 60 -25.83 -25.39 19.43
CA LEU A 60 -26.53 -26.15 20.48
C LEU A 60 -27.73 -25.41 21.09
N ARG A 61 -27.92 -24.12 20.77
CA ARG A 61 -28.97 -23.25 21.32
C ARG A 61 -30.39 -23.74 21.03
N ARG A 62 -30.58 -24.55 19.97
CA ARG A 62 -31.89 -25.08 19.58
C ARG A 62 -32.43 -26.15 20.55
N GLY A 63 -31.54 -26.86 21.26
CA GLY A 63 -31.93 -27.99 22.13
C GLY A 63 -31.65 -27.78 23.62
N HIS A 64 -30.89 -26.75 24.00
CA HIS A 64 -30.45 -26.57 25.40
C HIS A 64 -30.60 -25.14 25.89
N ARG A 65 -30.86 -24.98 27.20
CA ARG A 65 -30.96 -23.67 27.85
C ARG A 65 -29.61 -22.96 27.83
N LEU A 66 -29.58 -21.71 27.35
CA LEU A 66 -28.36 -20.90 27.20
C LEU A 66 -27.52 -20.80 28.48
N ALA A 67 -28.14 -20.72 29.65
CA ALA A 67 -27.45 -20.63 30.93
C ALA A 67 -26.56 -21.86 31.21
N LEU A 68 -27.03 -23.06 30.85
CA LEU A 68 -26.28 -24.30 31.02
C LEU A 68 -25.09 -24.37 30.05
N LEU A 69 -25.32 -23.94 28.80
CA LEU A 69 -24.27 -23.90 27.77
C LEU A 69 -23.14 -22.92 28.14
N LEU A 70 -23.49 -21.74 28.67
CA LEU A 70 -22.51 -20.75 29.13
C LEU A 70 -21.70 -21.25 30.32
N ARG A 71 -22.35 -21.92 31.28
CA ARG A 71 -21.69 -22.53 32.44
C ARG A 71 -20.75 -23.66 32.01
N ALA A 72 -21.18 -24.54 31.12
CA ALA A 72 -20.36 -25.65 30.60
C ALA A 72 -19.15 -25.15 29.80
N ALA A 73 -19.31 -24.08 29.01
CA ALA A 73 -18.22 -23.49 28.23
C ALA A 73 -17.28 -22.57 29.03
N GLY A 74 -17.61 -22.27 30.30
CA GLY A 74 -16.90 -21.29 31.13
C GLY A 74 -16.89 -19.89 30.50
N LEU A 75 -18.00 -19.48 29.88
CA LEU A 75 -18.08 -18.24 29.10
C LEU A 75 -19.07 -17.26 29.73
N ALA A 76 -18.62 -16.04 30.01
CA ALA A 76 -19.49 -14.99 30.55
C ALA A 76 -20.60 -14.61 29.55
N ARG A 77 -21.79 -14.31 30.07
CA ARG A 77 -22.96 -13.94 29.26
C ARG A 77 -22.70 -12.72 28.38
N SER A 78 -22.00 -11.72 28.91
CA SER A 78 -21.57 -10.53 28.16
C SER A 78 -20.66 -10.87 26.98
N THR A 79 -19.67 -11.76 27.19
CA THR A 79 -18.77 -12.25 26.16
C THR A 79 -19.53 -12.98 25.04
N PHE A 80 -20.54 -13.79 25.38
CA PHE A 80 -21.36 -14.47 24.39
C PHE A 80 -22.10 -13.51 23.47
N TYR A 81 -22.74 -12.46 24.01
CA TYR A 81 -23.46 -11.48 23.19
C TYR A 81 -22.52 -10.58 22.39
N TYR A 82 -21.34 -10.28 22.91
CA TYR A 82 -20.31 -9.56 22.16
C TYR A 82 -19.84 -10.39 20.97
N GLN A 83 -19.43 -11.64 21.21
CA GLN A 83 -18.94 -12.54 20.17
C GLN A 83 -20.05 -12.89 19.16
N SER A 84 -21.29 -13.07 19.61
CA SER A 84 -22.39 -13.38 18.70
C SER A 84 -22.68 -12.24 17.74
N LYS A 85 -22.56 -10.98 18.17
CA LYS A 85 -22.65 -9.80 17.29
C LYS A 85 -21.50 -9.71 16.28
N VAL A 86 -20.29 -10.12 16.68
CA VAL A 86 -19.12 -10.15 15.81
C VAL A 86 -19.22 -11.27 14.76
N LEU A 87 -19.85 -12.40 15.11
CA LEU A 87 -20.08 -13.53 14.22
C LEU A 87 -21.23 -13.30 13.22
N VAL A 88 -22.06 -12.26 13.40
CA VAL A 88 -23.08 -11.90 12.41
C VAL A 88 -22.39 -11.52 11.10
N ALA A 89 -22.88 -12.10 10.00
CA ALA A 89 -22.37 -11.88 8.66
C ALA A 89 -22.19 -10.38 8.33
N ASP A 90 -21.13 -10.07 7.58
CA ASP A 90 -20.81 -8.71 7.21
C ASP A 90 -21.92 -8.10 6.34
N LYS A 91 -22.62 -7.09 6.89
CA LYS A 91 -23.67 -6.33 6.19
C LYS A 91 -23.20 -5.73 4.87
N HIS A 92 -21.88 -5.60 4.69
CA HIS A 92 -21.27 -5.00 3.50
C HIS A 92 -20.56 -6.01 2.61
N ALA A 93 -20.79 -7.32 2.79
CA ALA A 93 -20.14 -8.37 1.99
C ALA A 93 -20.30 -8.15 0.48
N ALA A 94 -21.54 -7.94 -0.01
CA ALA A 94 -21.81 -7.70 -1.43
C ALA A 94 -21.08 -6.46 -1.97
N LEU A 95 -21.06 -5.36 -1.21
CA LEU A 95 -20.37 -4.13 -1.60
C LEU A 95 -18.84 -4.33 -1.61
N LYS A 96 -18.29 -5.11 -0.67
CA LYS A 96 -16.87 -5.46 -0.65
C LYS A 96 -16.48 -6.28 -1.87
N GLU A 97 -17.28 -7.25 -2.27
CA GLU A 97 -17.05 -8.04 -3.49
C GLU A 97 -17.06 -7.15 -4.73
N ARG A 98 -18.02 -6.23 -4.84
CA ARG A 98 -18.11 -5.25 -5.94
C ARG A 98 -16.89 -4.32 -6.00
N ILE A 99 -16.44 -3.83 -4.84
CA ILE A 99 -15.21 -3.02 -4.73
C ILE A 99 -14.01 -3.84 -5.18
N ASN A 100 -13.90 -5.11 -4.78
CA ASN A 100 -12.81 -6.00 -5.17
C ASN A 100 -12.80 -6.24 -6.68
N SER A 101 -13.94 -6.55 -7.28
CA SER A 101 -14.03 -6.80 -8.73
C SER A 101 -13.64 -5.56 -9.54
N LEU A 102 -14.11 -4.37 -9.15
CA LEU A 102 -13.71 -3.11 -9.77
C LEU A 102 -12.22 -2.80 -9.57
N TYR A 103 -11.67 -3.08 -8.39
CA TYR A 103 -10.26 -2.85 -8.11
C TYR A 103 -9.36 -3.75 -8.97
N HIS A 104 -9.64 -5.06 -9.02
CA HIS A 104 -8.85 -6.03 -9.78
C HIS A 104 -9.05 -5.89 -11.29
N GLY A 105 -10.27 -5.62 -11.77
CA GLY A 105 -10.53 -5.32 -13.18
C GLY A 105 -9.72 -4.12 -13.69
N ASN A 106 -9.44 -3.15 -12.81
CA ASN A 106 -8.62 -1.98 -13.11
C ASN A 106 -7.13 -2.14 -12.74
N LYS A 107 -6.67 -3.38 -12.49
CA LYS A 107 -5.27 -3.72 -12.15
C LYS A 107 -4.74 -2.93 -10.94
N GLY A 108 -5.59 -2.65 -9.96
CA GLY A 108 -5.25 -1.92 -8.73
C GLY A 108 -4.96 -0.43 -8.91
N ARG A 109 -5.25 0.14 -10.09
CA ARG A 109 -5.03 1.57 -10.34
C ARG A 109 -6.04 2.47 -9.65
N TYR A 110 -7.25 1.96 -9.43
CA TYR A 110 -8.35 2.75 -8.91
C TYR A 110 -8.27 2.84 -7.39
N GLY A 111 -8.21 4.08 -6.87
CA GLY A 111 -8.44 4.37 -5.45
C GLY A 111 -9.92 4.60 -5.15
N TYR A 112 -10.25 4.82 -3.87
CA TYR A 112 -11.64 4.94 -3.41
C TYR A 112 -12.47 5.97 -4.18
N ARG A 113 -11.87 7.09 -4.61
CA ARG A 113 -12.57 8.12 -5.42
C ARG A 113 -13.03 7.58 -6.77
N ARG A 114 -12.14 6.89 -7.50
CA ARG A 114 -12.45 6.30 -8.82
C ARG A 114 -13.39 5.11 -8.69
N ILE A 115 -13.22 4.29 -7.65
CA ILE A 115 -14.15 3.19 -7.36
C ILE A 115 -15.54 3.74 -7.04
N THR A 116 -15.66 4.81 -6.24
CA THR A 116 -16.95 5.45 -5.95
C THR A 116 -17.62 5.96 -7.23
N ALA A 117 -16.85 6.57 -8.13
CA ALA A 117 -17.37 7.02 -9.43
C ALA A 117 -17.87 5.84 -10.28
N ALA A 118 -17.11 4.75 -10.35
CA ALA A 118 -17.51 3.54 -11.07
C ALA A 118 -18.75 2.86 -10.47
N LEU A 119 -18.87 2.82 -9.14
CA LEU A 119 -20.06 2.31 -8.46
C LEU A 119 -21.31 3.16 -8.79
N ARG A 120 -21.16 4.49 -8.78
CA ARG A 120 -22.26 5.41 -9.14
C ARG A 120 -22.67 5.28 -10.60
N HIS A 121 -21.71 5.09 -11.50
CA HIS A 121 -21.99 4.81 -12.91
C HIS A 121 -22.81 3.53 -13.10
N ASN A 122 -22.61 2.54 -12.22
CA ASN A 122 -23.37 1.30 -12.21
C ASN A 122 -24.69 1.39 -11.42
N GLY A 123 -25.15 2.60 -11.06
CA GLY A 123 -26.41 2.84 -10.34
C GLY A 123 -26.33 2.74 -8.81
N GLU A 124 -25.16 2.45 -8.23
CA GLU A 124 -25.01 2.34 -6.78
C GLU A 124 -24.64 3.69 -6.15
N VAL A 125 -25.60 4.34 -5.48
CA VAL A 125 -25.37 5.61 -4.78
C VAL A 125 -24.73 5.35 -3.41
N VAL A 126 -23.41 5.17 -3.39
CA VAL A 126 -22.63 4.99 -2.16
C VAL A 126 -21.82 6.24 -1.83
N ASN A 127 -21.74 6.57 -0.53
CA ASN A 127 -20.88 7.64 -0.03
C ASN A 127 -19.40 7.24 -0.14
N HIS A 128 -18.56 8.12 -0.69
CA HIS A 128 -17.12 7.90 -0.85
C HIS A 128 -16.40 7.55 0.45
N LYS A 129 -16.84 8.08 1.61
CA LYS A 129 -16.27 7.75 2.92
C LYS A 129 -16.48 6.28 3.30
N LYS A 130 -17.65 5.73 2.95
CA LYS A 130 -17.96 4.30 3.18
C LYS A 130 -17.07 3.42 2.31
N VAL A 131 -16.92 3.75 1.03
CA VAL A 131 -16.01 3.04 0.12
C VAL A 131 -14.57 3.08 0.64
N GLN A 132 -14.10 4.26 1.06
CA GLN A 132 -12.76 4.42 1.64
C GLN A 132 -12.54 3.53 2.86
N ARG A 133 -13.48 3.52 3.80
CA ARG A 133 -13.42 2.66 5.00
C ARG A 133 -13.37 1.19 4.64
N LEU A 134 -14.20 0.74 3.70
CA LEU A 134 -14.25 -0.66 3.28
C LEU A 134 -12.95 -1.08 2.58
N MET A 135 -12.41 -0.24 1.71
CA MET A 135 -11.10 -0.50 1.08
C MET A 135 -9.99 -0.60 2.12
N GLN A 136 -9.97 0.27 3.15
CA GLN A 136 -9.00 0.19 4.23
C GLN A 136 -9.12 -1.12 5.03
N LEU A 137 -10.35 -1.56 5.33
CA LEU A 137 -10.59 -2.85 6.01
C LEU A 137 -10.11 -4.05 5.19
N MET A 138 -10.06 -3.92 3.87
CA MET A 138 -9.59 -4.95 2.93
C MET A 138 -8.12 -4.74 2.52
N ASP A 139 -7.43 -3.75 3.10
CA ASP A 139 -6.08 -3.29 2.73
C ASP A 139 -5.88 -3.00 1.23
N LEU A 140 -6.92 -2.54 0.54
CA LEU A 140 -6.86 -2.14 -0.85
C LEU A 140 -6.37 -0.69 -0.98
N LYS A 141 -5.26 -0.48 -1.68
CA LYS A 141 -4.66 0.84 -1.93
C LYS A 141 -4.36 1.01 -3.41
N SER A 142 -4.53 2.23 -3.93
CA SER A 142 -4.17 2.50 -5.32
C SER A 142 -2.67 2.32 -5.51
N LEU A 143 -2.29 1.52 -6.50
CA LEU A 143 -0.89 1.25 -6.87
C LEU A 143 -0.27 2.39 -7.69
N VAL A 144 -1.06 3.42 -8.07
CA VAL A 144 -0.57 4.51 -8.90
C VAL A 144 0.35 5.42 -8.09
N LYS A 145 1.63 5.44 -8.45
CA LYS A 145 2.61 6.36 -7.90
C LYS A 145 2.31 7.78 -8.38
N VAL A 146 2.38 8.75 -7.47
CA VAL A 146 2.29 10.18 -7.82
C VAL A 146 3.43 10.51 -8.78
N LYS A 147 3.10 11.05 -9.97
CA LYS A 147 4.09 11.52 -10.93
C LYS A 147 4.80 12.73 -10.33
N LYS A 148 6.13 12.65 -10.16
CA LYS A 148 6.96 13.81 -9.83
C LYS A 148 7.09 14.69 -11.07
N TYR A 149 6.92 16.00 -10.89
CA TYR A 149 7.19 16.96 -11.95
C TYR A 149 8.65 16.87 -12.42
N ARG A 150 8.86 16.99 -13.73
CA ARG A 150 10.17 17.09 -14.37
C ARG A 150 10.07 18.20 -15.42
N SER A 151 10.84 19.27 -15.25
CA SER A 151 10.88 20.40 -16.19
C SER A 151 11.55 20.01 -17.50
N TYR A 152 12.56 19.14 -17.43
CA TYR A 152 13.26 18.62 -18.60
C TYR A 152 12.39 17.60 -19.36
N ARG A 153 11.96 17.96 -20.58
CA ARG A 153 11.15 17.11 -21.46
C ARG A 153 11.96 16.25 -22.44
N GLY A 154 13.29 16.34 -22.42
CA GLY A 154 14.18 15.72 -23.41
C GLY A 154 14.92 16.79 -24.20
N SER A 155 15.47 16.41 -25.36
CA SER A 155 16.13 17.33 -26.32
C SER A 155 15.10 18.15 -27.11
N GLU A 156 14.12 18.72 -26.43
CA GLU A 156 13.17 19.66 -27.03
C GLU A 156 13.69 21.06 -26.75
N GLY A 157 14.43 21.62 -27.72
CA GLY A 157 14.97 22.97 -27.66
C GLY A 157 16.26 23.13 -28.47
N VAL A 158 16.51 24.35 -28.97
CA VAL A 158 17.81 24.72 -29.55
C VAL A 158 18.79 24.85 -28.39
N VAL A 159 19.65 23.84 -28.22
CA VAL A 159 20.77 23.91 -27.29
C VAL A 159 21.78 24.90 -27.87
N ALA A 160 21.99 26.02 -27.19
CA ALA A 160 23.04 26.96 -27.59
C ALA A 160 24.40 26.27 -27.56
N SER A 161 25.23 26.53 -28.57
CA SER A 161 26.59 26.01 -28.63
C SER A 161 27.41 26.46 -27.42
N ASP A 162 28.10 25.54 -26.75
CA ASP A 162 29.04 25.88 -25.66
C ASP A 162 30.26 26.63 -26.23
N LEU A 163 30.19 27.96 -26.17
CA LEU A 163 31.25 28.86 -26.67
C LEU A 163 32.49 28.85 -25.76
N LEU A 164 32.31 28.61 -24.46
CA LEU A 164 33.39 28.66 -23.47
C LEU A 164 34.18 27.35 -23.41
N LYS A 165 33.55 26.19 -23.71
CA LYS A 165 34.16 24.86 -23.61
C LYS A 165 34.90 24.66 -22.28
N ARG A 166 34.32 25.15 -21.19
CA ARG A 166 34.89 25.17 -19.82
C ARG A 166 36.22 25.94 -19.66
N LYS A 167 36.56 26.88 -20.57
CA LYS A 167 37.76 27.74 -20.47
C LYS A 167 37.47 29.05 -19.73
N PHE A 168 37.45 29.02 -18.40
CA PHE A 168 37.08 30.17 -17.57
C PHE A 168 38.19 31.22 -17.36
N LYS A 169 39.46 30.89 -17.61
CA LYS A 169 40.57 31.86 -17.47
C LYS A 169 40.55 32.90 -18.60
N ALA A 170 40.75 34.18 -18.27
CA ALA A 170 40.86 35.31 -19.19
C ALA A 170 42.15 36.09 -18.92
N GLU A 171 42.70 36.74 -19.93
CA GLU A 171 43.97 37.50 -19.84
C GLU A 171 43.74 38.96 -19.45
N ALA A 172 42.55 39.50 -19.74
CA ALA A 172 42.14 40.85 -19.37
C ALA A 172 40.68 40.87 -18.88
N PRO A 173 40.26 41.91 -18.12
CA PRO A 173 38.87 42.11 -17.73
C PRO A 173 37.91 42.15 -18.93
N ASN A 174 36.64 41.83 -18.70
CA ASN A 174 35.54 41.90 -19.68
C ASN A 174 35.64 40.99 -20.92
N GLN A 175 36.57 40.03 -20.97
CA GLN A 175 36.70 39.09 -22.10
C GLN A 175 35.72 37.89 -22.03
N LYS A 176 35.32 37.49 -20.82
CA LYS A 176 34.46 36.31 -20.59
C LYS A 176 33.47 36.64 -19.47
N TRP A 177 32.18 36.48 -19.77
CA TRP A 177 31.10 36.69 -18.83
C TRP A 177 30.36 35.36 -18.67
N ALA A 178 30.29 34.86 -17.45
CA ALA A 178 29.59 33.64 -17.12
C ALA A 178 28.69 33.90 -15.91
N THR A 179 27.44 33.45 -16.00
CA THR A 179 26.46 33.55 -14.93
C THR A 179 25.99 32.14 -14.60
N ASP A 180 26.04 31.76 -13.33
CA ASP A 180 25.41 30.53 -12.86
C ASP A 180 23.98 30.83 -12.38
N VAL A 181 23.05 29.90 -12.64
CA VAL A 181 21.69 29.96 -12.13
C VAL A 181 21.56 28.91 -11.05
N THR A 182 21.66 29.33 -9.80
CA THR A 182 21.51 28.44 -8.64
C THR A 182 20.04 28.40 -8.21
N GLU A 183 19.41 27.22 -8.27
CA GLU A 183 18.06 27.02 -7.74
C GLU A 183 18.12 26.88 -6.21
N PHE A 184 17.41 27.76 -5.50
CA PHE A 184 17.21 27.65 -4.05
C PHE A 184 15.86 26.97 -3.76
N LYS A 185 15.90 25.85 -3.05
CA LYS A 185 14.69 25.13 -2.65
C LYS A 185 14.05 25.80 -1.45
N VAL A 186 12.97 26.53 -1.69
CA VAL A 186 12.11 27.09 -0.65
C VAL A 186 11.08 26.04 -0.24
N VAL A 187 11.08 25.62 1.02
CA VAL A 187 10.03 24.73 1.57
C VAL A 187 9.13 25.58 2.46
N ASN A 188 7.83 25.64 2.15
CA ASN A 188 6.83 26.40 2.91
C ASN A 188 7.13 27.91 3.08
N GLY A 189 7.76 28.54 2.08
CA GLY A 189 8.08 29.98 2.13
C GLY A 189 9.27 30.35 3.00
N GLN A 190 10.01 29.38 3.54
CA GLN A 190 11.25 29.61 4.28
C GLN A 190 12.44 29.08 3.48
N LEU A 191 13.49 29.90 3.40
CA LEU A 191 14.80 29.49 2.89
C LEU A 191 15.44 28.56 3.93
N ASN A 192 16.01 27.44 3.48
CA ASN A 192 16.73 26.48 4.34
C ASN A 192 18.15 26.97 4.64
#